data_AF-A0A0C3C1R4-F1
#
_entry.id   AF-A0A0C3C1R4-F1
#
_cell.length_a   1.000
_cell.length_b   1.000
_cell.length_c   1.000
_cell.angle_alpha   90.00
_cell.angle_beta   90.00
_cell.angle_gamma   90.00
#
_symmetry.space_group_name_H-M   'P 1'
#
loop_
_entity.id
_entity.type
_entity.pdbx_description
1 polymer ?
#
loop_
_entity_poly.entity_id
_entity_poly.type
_entity_poly.pdbx_seq_one_letter_code
_entity_poly.pdbx_strand_id
1 'polypeptide(L)' 'MNNFSASIVLCEMSLQEFVDMSSDERMNGFGGYVGVQPMMNCNADLGARFQAMQSSTINSVSDGVYS' A
#
# COMPACT_ATOMS: atom_id res chain seq x y z
N MET A 1 6.36 18.38 -11.68
CA MET A 1 6.61 18.49 -10.23
C MET A 1 7.80 17.63 -9.88
N ASN A 2 8.67 18.08 -8.97
CA ASN A 2 9.89 17.34 -8.60
C ASN A 2 9.63 16.45 -7.37
N ASN A 3 10.50 15.48 -7.11
CA ASN A 3 10.39 14.51 -5.99
C ASN A 3 10.20 15.17 -4.61
N PHE A 4 10.64 16.43 -4.46
CA PHE A 4 10.51 17.19 -3.22
C PHE A 4 9.05 17.50 -2.88
N SER A 5 8.23 17.86 -3.87
CA SER A 5 6.79 18.08 -3.66
C SER A 5 6.06 16.82 -3.21
N ALA A 6 6.44 15.65 -3.76
CA ALA A 6 5.89 14.36 -3.32
C ALA A 6 6.23 14.08 -1.85
N SER A 7 7.48 14.37 -1.44
CA SER A 7 7.90 14.16 -0.04
C SER A 7 7.17 15.05 0.96
N ILE A 8 6.79 16.28 0.57
CA ILE A 8 6.02 17.18 1.44
C ILE A 8 4.61 16.62 1.67
N VAL A 9 3.91 16.20 0.60
CA VAL A 9 2.54 15.65 0.72
C VAL A 9 2.54 14.34 1.51
N LEU A 10 3.56 13.49 1.32
CA LEU A 10 3.72 12.25 2.09
C LEU A 10 4.05 12.50 3.57
N CYS A 11 4.62 13.65 3.92
CA CYS A 11 4.92 14.01 5.31
C CYS A 11 3.70 14.57 6.08
N GLU A 12 2.66 15.00 5.38
CA GLU A 12 1.40 15.49 6.00
C GLU A 12 0.40 14.36 6.29
N MET A 13 0.68 13.15 5.83
CA MET A 13 -0.17 11.97 5.96
C MET A 13 0.57 10.89 6.77
N SER A 14 -0.14 10.17 7.62
CA SER A 14 0.44 8.99 8.28
C SER A 14 0.60 7.83 7.30
N LEU A 15 1.56 6.94 7.57
CA LEU A 15 1.74 5.75 6.75
C LEU A 15 0.47 4.87 6.72
N GLN A 16 -0.26 4.81 7.83
CA GLN A 16 -1.48 4.01 7.93
C GLN A 16 -2.58 4.58 7.01
N GLU A 17 -2.80 5.90 7.05
CA GLU A 17 -3.75 6.57 6.15
C GLU A 17 -3.40 6.31 4.67
N PHE A 18 -2.11 6.38 4.31
CA PHE A 18 -1.68 6.07 2.95
C PHE A 18 -1.96 4.62 2.54
N VAL A 19 -1.73 3.66 3.44
CA VAL A 19 -1.94 2.23 3.19
C VAL A 19 -3.42 1.88 3.07
N ASP A 20 -4.29 2.57 3.82
CA ASP A 20 -5.73 2.37 3.83
C ASP A 20 -6.43 2.96 2.58
N MET A 21 -5.75 3.88 1.86
CA MET A 21 -6.24 4.37 0.57
C MET A 21 -6.28 3.26 -0.49
N SER A 22 -7.30 3.31 -1.34
CA SER A 22 -7.37 2.48 -2.54
C SER A 22 -6.23 2.79 -3.51
N SER A 23 -5.94 1.83 -4.40
CA SER A 23 -4.93 2.00 -5.45
C SER A 23 -5.22 3.22 -6.34
N ASP A 24 -6.49 3.49 -6.63
CA ASP A 24 -6.92 4.59 -7.49
C ASP A 24 -6.80 5.94 -6.77
N GLU A 25 -7.16 6.01 -5.50
CA GLU A 25 -6.95 7.22 -4.68
C GLU A 25 -5.47 7.57 -4.58
N ARG A 26 -4.61 6.56 -4.36
CA ARG A 26 -3.16 6.75 -4.37
C ARG A 26 -2.66 7.23 -5.73
N MET A 27 -3.15 6.66 -6.82
CA MET A 27 -2.76 7.06 -8.17
C MET A 27 -3.16 8.51 -8.48
N ASN A 28 -4.41 8.87 -8.17
CA ASN A 28 -4.93 10.21 -8.41
C ASN A 28 -4.25 11.27 -7.51
N GLY A 29 -3.98 10.92 -6.25
CA GLY A 29 -3.36 11.82 -5.28
C GLY A 29 -1.85 12.00 -5.49
N PHE A 30 -1.13 10.94 -5.84
CA PHE A 30 0.35 10.94 -5.84
C PHE A 30 0.99 10.71 -7.22
N GLY A 31 0.25 10.18 -8.20
CA GLY A 31 0.78 9.84 -9.52
C GLY A 31 1.38 11.02 -10.27
N GLY A 32 0.81 12.22 -10.12
CA GLY A 32 1.35 13.46 -10.68
C GLY A 32 2.65 13.97 -10.03
N TYR A 33 2.96 13.47 -8.82
CA TYR A 33 4.12 13.89 -8.03
C TYR A 33 5.26 12.86 -8.06
N VAL A 34 4.92 11.58 -7.90
CA VAL A 34 5.87 10.46 -7.83
C VAL A 34 6.07 9.82 -9.22
N GLY A 35 5.09 9.97 -10.11
CA GLY A 35 5.05 9.33 -11.41
C GLY A 35 4.12 8.11 -11.42
N VAL A 36 3.45 7.90 -12.55
CA VAL A 36 2.48 6.81 -12.74
C VAL A 36 3.13 5.44 -12.55
N GLN A 37 4.26 5.18 -13.21
CA GLN A 37 4.90 3.85 -13.14
C GLN A 37 5.40 3.49 -11.73
N PRO A 38 6.09 4.37 -10.99
CA PRO A 38 6.42 4.11 -9.60
C PRO A 38 5.19 3.84 -8.72
N MET A 39 4.11 4.61 -8.90
CA MET A 39 2.87 4.39 -8.14
C MET A 39 2.19 3.07 -8.48
N MET A 40 2.19 2.65 -9.76
CA MET A 40 1.67 1.34 -10.17
C MET A 40 2.47 0.21 -9.50
N ASN A 41 3.80 0.33 -9.48
CA ASN A 41 4.66 -0.66 -8.84
C ASN A 41 4.42 -0.72 -7.32
N CYS A 42 4.25 0.45 -6.67
CA CYS A 42 3.92 0.53 -5.24
C CYS A 42 2.57 -0.12 -4.93
N ASN A 43 1.54 0.15 -5.73
CA ASN A 43 0.22 -0.44 -5.57
C ASN A 43 0.25 -1.97 -5.73
N ALA A 44 1.01 -2.47 -6.71
CA ALA A 44 1.18 -3.91 -6.91
C ALA A 44 1.90 -4.58 -5.72
N ASP A 45 2.96 -3.97 -5.19
CA ASP A 45 3.68 -4.49 -4.02
C ASP A 45 2.80 -4.53 -2.77
N LEU A 46 2.05 -3.46 -2.49
CA LEU A 46 1.11 -3.42 -1.37
C LEU A 46 0.01 -4.48 -1.52
N GLY A 47 -0.53 -4.65 -2.73
CA GLY A 47 -1.52 -5.70 -3.04
C GLY A 47 -0.98 -7.11 -2.74
N ALA A 48 0.25 -7.40 -3.18
CA ALA A 48 0.90 -8.68 -2.91
C ALA A 48 1.10 -8.93 -1.40
N ARG A 49 1.50 -7.90 -0.64
CA ARG A 49 1.66 -7.98 0.81
C ARG A 49 0.33 -8.23 1.52
N PHE A 50 -0.74 -7.54 1.13
CA PHE A 50 -2.07 -7.78 1.71
C PHE A 50 -2.55 -9.21 1.47
N GLN A 51 -2.34 -9.75 0.27
CA GLN A 51 -2.65 -11.15 -0.03
C GLN A 51 -1.83 -12.13 0.80
N ALA A 52 -0.51 -11.87 0.94
CA ALA A 52 0.37 -12.71 1.75
C ALA A 52 -0.03 -12.71 3.23
N MET A 53 -0.39 -11.54 3.78
CA MET A 53 -0.87 -11.43 5.16
C MET A 53 -2.19 -12.18 5.38
N GLN A 54 -3.15 -12.06 4.46
CA GLN A 54 -4.41 -12.83 4.52
C GLN A 54 -4.17 -14.34 4.45
N SER A 55 -3.28 -14.79 3.56
CA SER A 55 -2.90 -16.21 3.46
C SER A 55 -2.25 -16.73 4.74
N SER A 56 -1.40 -15.91 5.36
CA SER A 56 -0.72 -16.26 6.62
C SER A 56 -1.71 -16.38 7.79
N THR A 57 -2.76 -15.55 7.84
CA THR A 57 -3.81 -15.63 8.86
C THR A 57 -4.68 -16.88 8.72
N ILE A 58 -4.93 -17.38 7.50
CA ILE A 58 -5.72 -18.60 7.29
C ILE A 58 -4.96 -19.86 7.75
N ASN A 59 -3.64 -19.88 7.53
CA ASN A 59 -2.79 -20.99 7.97
C ASN A 59 -2.67 -21.06 9.50
N SER A 60 -2.61 -19.92 10.20
CA SER A 60 -2.51 -19.93 11.66
C SER A 60 -3.81 -20.33 12.39
N VAL A 61 -4.97 -20.22 11.74
CA VAL A 61 -6.26 -20.69 12.31
C VAL A 61 -6.45 -22.19 12.12
N SER A 62 -5.83 -22.78 11.09
CA SER A 62 -5.96 -24.21 10.78
C SER A 62 -5.13 -25.12 11.71
N ASP A 63 -4.05 -24.59 12.29
CA ASP A 63 -3.18 -25.31 13.24
C ASP A 63 -3.73 -25.35 14.69
N GLY A 64 -4.90 -24.75 14.95
CA GLY A 64 -5.50 -24.67 16.29
C GLY A 64 -6.68 -25.62 16.57
N VAL A 65 -7.07 -26.49 15.64
CA VAL A 65 -8.31 -27.30 15.74
C VAL A 65 -8.04 -28.79 16.07
N TYR A 66 -6.79 -29.19 16.28
CA TYR A 66 -6.45 -30.54 16.76
C TYR A 66 -5.45 -30.50 17.93
N SER A 67 -5.93 -30.21 19.14
CA SER A 67 -5.31 -30.63 20.42
C SER A 67 -6.28 -30.47 21.57
#